data_AF-A0A832M8J8-F1
#
_entry.id   AF-A0A832M8J8-F1
#
_cell.length_a   1.000
_cell.length_b   1.000
_cell.length_c   1.000
_cell.angle_alpha   90.00
_cell.angle_beta   90.00
_cell.angle_gamma   90.00
#
_symmetry.space_group_name_H-M   'P 1'
#
loop_
_entity.id
_entity.type
_entity.pdbx_description
1 polymer ?
#
loop_
_entity_poly.entity_id
_entity_poly.type
_entity_poly.pdbx_seq_one_letter_code
_entity_poly.pdbx_strand_id
1 'polypeptide(L)'
;MDRPTKPPLEPPPPNVLRRYLIAHFDRGPIATDLPCNGCGYNLRGLKRGGRCPECGRAIEHDRYTEDLLETANRRWLVKIYIGSWLTLVATVLAAASIVAAAISVPLTFIIVFGAAMSAYGGGVWLMTTAEHPKEENVSWYAPRRLARYAGIVLWLWAALIIVVICIRIDVPGWLFVPGPFIAGLSISMLFGVNSVLARRMKDDRLGYNCITAMWVLGASGAASGVVAILAYGSTTIFDVVAGFVACCASVLISAPVFLATIVLQVQLTRGLHYTCKFARGRSAVD
;
A
#
# COMPACT_ATOMS: atom_id res chain seq x y z
N MET A 1 -46.91 -12.12 -56.61
CA MET A 1 -46.56 -10.95 -55.76
C MET A 1 -45.23 -11.27 -55.11
N ASP A 2 -44.14 -10.84 -55.73
CA ASP A 2 -42.79 -11.05 -55.21
C ASP A 2 -42.55 -10.17 -54.00
N ARG A 3 -42.11 -10.78 -52.88
CA ARG A 3 -41.69 -10.02 -51.71
C ARG A 3 -40.39 -9.28 -52.06
N PRO A 4 -40.29 -7.97 -51.81
CA PRO A 4 -39.04 -7.25 -51.98
C PRO A 4 -37.97 -7.88 -51.07
N THR A 5 -36.87 -8.31 -51.68
CA THR A 5 -35.71 -8.82 -50.98
C THR A 5 -35.08 -7.67 -50.19
N LYS A 6 -34.99 -7.85 -48.86
CA LYS A 6 -34.37 -6.87 -47.98
C LYS A 6 -32.90 -6.73 -48.38
N PRO A 7 -32.38 -5.51 -48.58
CA PRO A 7 -30.98 -5.31 -48.96
C PRO A 7 -30.05 -5.94 -47.91
N PRO A 8 -28.91 -6.49 -48.33
CA PRO A 8 -27.94 -7.09 -47.42
C PRO A 8 -27.48 -6.03 -46.40
N LEU A 9 -27.62 -6.37 -45.12
CA LEU A 9 -27.18 -5.52 -44.02
C LEU A 9 -25.66 -5.31 -44.13
N GLU A 10 -25.22 -4.05 -44.17
CA GLU A 10 -23.81 -3.71 -44.09
C GLU A 10 -23.21 -4.23 -42.77
N PRO A 11 -21.99 -4.80 -42.80
CA PRO A 11 -21.34 -5.26 -41.59
C PRO A 11 -21.12 -4.08 -40.64
N PRO A 12 -21.44 -4.22 -39.34
CA PRO A 12 -21.29 -3.13 -38.39
C PRO A 12 -19.82 -2.71 -38.32
N PRO A 13 -19.53 -1.40 -38.14
CA PRO A 13 -18.17 -0.91 -38.10
C PRO A 13 -17.40 -1.57 -36.93
N PRO A 14 -16.08 -1.79 -37.08
CA PRO A 14 -15.28 -2.63 -36.18
C PRO A 14 -15.27 -2.18 -34.71
N ASN A 15 -15.55 -0.90 -34.44
CA ASN A 15 -15.70 -0.36 -33.08
C ASN A 15 -17.00 -0.83 -32.38
N VAL A 16 -18.07 -1.10 -33.13
CA VAL A 16 -19.35 -1.63 -32.61
C VAL A 16 -19.23 -3.13 -32.31
N LEU A 17 -18.52 -3.87 -33.15
CA LEU A 17 -18.21 -5.29 -32.94
C LEU A 17 -17.41 -5.51 -31.65
N ARG A 18 -16.47 -4.61 -31.32
CA ARG A 18 -15.72 -4.69 -30.06
C ARG A 18 -16.59 -4.46 -28.82
N ARG A 19 -17.52 -3.49 -28.86
CA ARG A 19 -18.50 -3.29 -27.77
C ARG A 19 -19.47 -4.46 -27.64
N TYR A 20 -19.94 -5.01 -28.77
CA TYR A 20 -20.80 -6.19 -28.77
C TYR A 20 -20.09 -7.45 -28.27
N LEU A 21 -18.83 -7.66 -28.67
CA LEU A 21 -18.02 -8.80 -28.23
C LEU A 21 -17.69 -8.70 -26.74
N ILE A 22 -17.33 -7.52 -26.22
CA ILE A 22 -17.13 -7.33 -24.76
C ILE A 22 -18.45 -7.54 -24.00
N ALA A 23 -19.60 -7.13 -24.55
CA ALA A 23 -20.91 -7.38 -23.96
C ALA A 23 -21.42 -8.83 -24.12
N HIS A 24 -20.81 -9.66 -24.98
CA HIS A 24 -21.18 -11.06 -25.19
C HIS A 24 -20.18 -12.08 -24.64
N PHE A 25 -18.90 -11.73 -24.49
CA PHE A 25 -17.85 -12.68 -24.15
C PHE A 25 -17.82 -13.12 -22.70
N ASP A 26 -18.69 -12.58 -21.84
CA ASP A 26 -18.66 -12.90 -20.42
C ASP A 26 -20.00 -13.39 -19.86
N ARG A 27 -20.78 -14.13 -20.67
CA ARG A 27 -21.98 -14.86 -20.19
C ARG A 27 -21.69 -16.29 -19.71
N GLY A 28 -20.41 -16.63 -19.58
CA GLY A 28 -20.00 -17.92 -19.05
C GLY A 28 -20.51 -18.10 -17.61
N PRO A 29 -20.75 -19.36 -17.18
CA PRO A 29 -21.00 -19.64 -15.78
C PRO A 29 -19.81 -19.17 -14.93
N ILE A 30 -20.09 -18.58 -13.76
CA ILE A 30 -19.05 -18.14 -12.83
C ILE A 30 -18.24 -19.36 -12.40
N ALA A 31 -16.95 -19.40 -12.71
CA ALA A 31 -16.12 -20.57 -12.43
C ALA A 31 -15.64 -20.64 -10.96
N THR A 32 -15.62 -19.51 -10.26
CA THR A 32 -15.12 -19.35 -8.90
C THR A 32 -16.26 -19.34 -7.88
N ASP A 33 -15.98 -19.74 -6.63
CA ASP A 33 -16.95 -19.59 -5.56
C ASP A 33 -17.17 -18.10 -5.26
N LEU A 34 -18.39 -17.61 -5.50
CA LEU A 34 -18.75 -16.20 -5.36
C LEU A 34 -20.04 -16.10 -4.54
N PRO A 35 -20.01 -15.72 -3.26
CA PRO A 35 -21.24 -15.62 -2.47
C PRO A 35 -22.10 -14.43 -2.93
N CYS A 36 -23.42 -14.63 -2.97
CA CYS A 36 -24.37 -13.57 -3.27
C CYS A 36 -24.40 -12.50 -2.17
N ASN A 37 -24.33 -11.22 -2.54
CA ASN A 37 -24.42 -10.09 -1.59
C ASN A 37 -25.78 -9.98 -0.88
N GLY A 38 -26.83 -10.66 -1.35
CA GLY A 38 -28.15 -10.64 -0.72
C GLY A 38 -28.33 -11.72 0.35
N CYS A 39 -27.97 -12.96 0.02
CA CYS A 39 -28.27 -14.14 0.85
C CYS A 39 -27.07 -15.04 1.15
N GLY A 40 -25.89 -14.76 0.61
CA GLY A 40 -24.68 -15.59 0.80
C GLY A 40 -24.58 -16.84 -0.09
N TYR A 41 -25.59 -17.14 -0.92
CA TYR A 41 -25.57 -18.31 -1.81
C TYR A 41 -24.38 -18.31 -2.77
N ASN A 42 -23.71 -19.45 -2.96
CA ASN A 42 -22.57 -19.57 -3.87
C ASN A 42 -23.04 -19.52 -5.34
N LEU A 43 -22.63 -18.47 -6.05
CA LEU A 43 -23.01 -18.19 -7.44
C LEU A 43 -22.19 -18.97 -8.47
N ARG A 44 -21.28 -19.86 -8.05
CA ARG A 44 -20.53 -20.72 -8.97
C ARG A 44 -21.48 -21.52 -9.87
N GLY A 45 -21.21 -21.53 -11.17
CA GLY A 45 -22.05 -22.17 -12.18
C GLY A 45 -23.18 -21.30 -12.73
N LEU A 46 -23.52 -20.17 -12.09
CA LEU A 46 -24.55 -19.26 -12.60
C LEU A 46 -23.98 -18.31 -13.66
N LYS A 47 -24.81 -17.93 -14.64
CA LYS A 47 -24.42 -16.97 -15.67
C LYS A 47 -24.16 -15.59 -15.04
N ARG A 48 -23.03 -14.98 -15.38
CA ARG A 48 -22.73 -13.56 -15.14
C ARG A 48 -23.87 -12.69 -15.68
N GLY A 49 -24.33 -11.70 -14.89
CA GLY A 49 -25.51 -10.89 -15.20
C GLY A 49 -26.87 -11.57 -14.97
N GLY A 50 -26.90 -12.80 -14.43
CA GLY A 50 -28.13 -13.49 -14.03
C GLY A 50 -28.74 -12.93 -12.74
N ARG A 51 -29.68 -13.67 -12.14
CA ARG A 51 -30.21 -13.38 -10.80
C ARG A 51 -29.85 -14.52 -9.86
N CYS A 52 -29.63 -14.20 -8.59
CA CYS A 52 -29.44 -15.20 -7.56
C CYS A 52 -30.74 -16.02 -7.41
N PRO A 53 -30.68 -17.37 -7.43
CA PRO A 53 -31.87 -18.21 -7.32
C PRO A 53 -32.56 -18.12 -5.95
N GLU A 54 -31.79 -17.82 -4.90
CA GLU A 54 -32.31 -17.74 -3.53
C GLU A 54 -33.02 -16.40 -3.24
N CYS A 55 -32.40 -15.27 -3.61
CA CYS A 55 -32.92 -13.93 -3.25
C CYS A 55 -33.42 -13.09 -4.42
N GLY A 56 -33.30 -13.57 -5.67
CA GLY A 56 -33.74 -12.86 -6.87
C GLY A 56 -32.96 -11.58 -7.21
N ARG A 57 -31.97 -11.20 -6.40
CA ARG A 57 -31.11 -10.03 -6.63
C ARG A 57 -30.24 -10.27 -7.88
N ALA A 58 -30.04 -9.23 -8.68
CA ALA A 58 -29.16 -9.31 -9.84
C ALA A 58 -27.74 -9.68 -9.39
N ILE A 59 -27.12 -10.60 -10.12
CA ILE A 59 -25.69 -10.89 -10.00
C ILE A 59 -25.01 -9.71 -10.68
N GLU A 60 -24.82 -8.64 -9.91
CA GLU A 60 -24.04 -7.48 -10.34
C GLU A 60 -22.66 -7.98 -10.72
N HIS A 61 -22.36 -7.84 -12.00
CA HIS A 61 -21.20 -8.44 -12.62
C HIS A 61 -19.88 -7.86 -12.08
N ASP A 62 -19.94 -6.75 -11.33
CA ASP A 62 -18.87 -5.78 -11.38
C ASP A 62 -18.34 -5.29 -10.04
N ARG A 63 -18.81 -5.77 -8.89
CA ARG A 63 -18.23 -5.29 -7.61
C ARG A 63 -16.73 -5.62 -7.45
N TYR A 64 -16.25 -6.64 -8.16
CA TYR A 64 -14.82 -7.01 -8.20
C TYR A 64 -14.09 -6.49 -9.44
N THR A 65 -14.79 -6.20 -10.54
CA THR A 65 -14.19 -5.68 -11.78
C THR A 65 -14.14 -4.15 -11.82
N GLU A 66 -15.08 -3.45 -11.15
CA GLU A 66 -15.06 -2.00 -10.96
C GLU A 66 -13.91 -1.55 -10.04
N ASP A 67 -13.48 -2.43 -9.12
CA ASP A 67 -12.42 -2.09 -8.16
C ASP A 67 -11.00 -2.29 -8.69
N LEU A 68 -10.86 -2.61 -9.97
CA LEU A 68 -9.56 -2.77 -10.61
C LEU A 68 -8.85 -1.43 -10.75
N LEU A 69 -7.54 -1.42 -10.53
CA LEU A 69 -6.73 -0.21 -10.70
C LEU A 69 -6.75 0.32 -12.14
N GLU A 70 -7.13 -0.55 -13.10
CA GLU A 70 -7.27 -0.25 -14.52
C GLU A 70 -8.47 0.65 -14.87
N THR A 71 -9.53 0.65 -14.07
CA THR A 71 -10.74 1.47 -14.24
C THR A 71 -10.69 2.76 -13.43
N ALA A 72 -9.72 2.86 -12.51
CA ALA A 72 -9.58 3.99 -11.60
C ALA A 72 -9.27 5.32 -12.31
N ASN A 73 -9.66 6.43 -11.68
CA ASN A 73 -9.42 7.77 -12.17
C ASN A 73 -7.92 8.05 -12.33
N ARG A 74 -7.51 8.45 -13.54
CA ARG A 74 -6.10 8.74 -13.86
C ARG A 74 -5.44 9.75 -12.92
N ARG A 75 -6.15 10.81 -12.51
CA ARG A 75 -5.59 11.82 -11.60
C ARG A 75 -5.30 11.22 -10.23
N TRP A 76 -6.13 10.31 -9.77
CA TRP A 76 -5.93 9.59 -8.51
C TRP A 76 -4.77 8.58 -8.61
N LEU A 77 -4.69 7.81 -9.71
CA LEU A 77 -3.57 6.90 -9.95
C LEU A 77 -2.21 7.61 -9.95
N VAL A 78 -2.12 8.80 -10.57
CA VAL A 78 -0.89 9.60 -10.55
C VAL A 78 -0.51 10.01 -9.12
N LYS A 79 -1.48 10.36 -8.27
CA LYS A 79 -1.21 10.68 -6.85
C LYS A 79 -0.64 9.47 -6.12
N ILE A 80 -1.23 8.28 -6.29
CA ILE A 80 -0.73 7.05 -5.66
C ILE A 80 0.66 6.69 -6.16
N TYR A 81 0.91 6.82 -7.46
CA TYR A 81 2.22 6.59 -8.06
C TYR A 81 3.29 7.51 -7.45
N ILE A 82 3.03 8.83 -7.40
CA ILE A 82 3.93 9.80 -6.77
C ILE A 82 4.13 9.46 -5.30
N GLY A 83 3.06 9.11 -4.58
CA GLY A 83 3.14 8.71 -3.18
C GLY A 83 4.04 7.50 -2.96
N SER A 84 3.88 6.47 -3.79
CA SER A 84 4.69 5.24 -3.75
C SER A 84 6.18 5.49 -4.04
N TRP A 85 6.46 6.40 -4.98
CA TRP A 85 7.82 6.81 -5.29
C TRP A 85 8.43 7.64 -4.15
N LEU A 86 7.68 8.56 -3.54
CA LEU A 86 8.13 9.33 -2.38
C LEU A 86 8.44 8.43 -1.18
N THR A 87 7.62 7.42 -0.90
CA THR A 87 7.91 6.45 0.16
C THR A 87 9.13 5.60 -0.14
N LEU A 88 9.40 5.27 -1.41
CA LEU A 88 10.63 4.58 -1.80
C LEU A 88 11.87 5.46 -1.55
N VAL A 89 11.82 6.72 -1.98
CA VAL A 89 12.91 7.69 -1.74
C VAL A 89 13.13 7.89 -0.24
N ALA A 90 12.05 8.02 0.53
CA ALA A 90 12.11 8.13 1.99
C ALA A 90 12.85 6.95 2.63
N THR A 91 12.55 5.73 2.20
CA THR A 91 13.24 4.52 2.69
C THR A 91 14.74 4.58 2.38
N VAL A 92 15.13 4.95 1.15
CA VAL A 92 16.56 5.07 0.79
C VAL A 92 17.25 6.17 1.61
N LEU A 93 16.62 7.33 1.78
CA LEU A 93 17.16 8.42 2.60
C LEU A 93 17.26 8.05 4.08
N ALA A 94 16.31 7.28 4.62
CA ALA A 94 16.38 6.79 5.99
C ALA A 94 17.56 5.83 6.20
N ALA A 95 17.90 5.00 5.22
CA ALA A 95 19.13 4.21 5.29
C ALA A 95 20.39 5.09 5.22
N ALA A 96 20.39 6.09 4.34
CA ALA A 96 21.51 7.01 4.20
C ALA A 96 21.73 7.85 5.48
N SER A 97 20.67 8.22 6.21
CA SER A 97 20.80 8.94 7.47
C SER A 97 21.43 8.09 8.57
N ILE A 98 21.16 6.78 8.61
CA ILE A 98 21.84 5.86 9.55
C ILE A 98 23.36 5.87 9.28
N VAL A 99 23.76 5.80 8.02
CA VAL A 99 25.19 5.89 7.65
C VAL A 99 25.77 7.26 8.03
N ALA A 100 25.04 8.35 7.76
CA ALA A 100 25.47 9.71 8.13
C ALA A 100 25.64 9.89 9.65
N ALA A 101 24.78 9.27 10.46
CA ALA A 101 24.91 9.24 11.91
C ALA A 101 26.16 8.48 12.35
N ALA A 102 26.47 7.33 11.71
CA ALA A 102 27.64 6.53 12.03
C ALA A 102 28.97 7.25 11.76
N ILE A 103 29.02 8.12 10.75
CA ILE A 103 30.20 8.95 10.43
C ILE A 103 30.23 10.29 11.19
N SER A 104 29.36 10.47 12.18
CA SER A 104 29.34 11.65 13.08
C SER A 104 29.21 13.00 12.37
N VAL A 105 28.39 13.08 11.31
CA VAL A 105 28.09 14.35 10.64
C VAL A 105 26.67 14.81 11.05
N PRO A 106 26.52 15.49 12.21
CA PRO A 106 25.21 15.73 12.83
C PRO A 106 24.28 16.58 11.95
N LEU A 107 24.83 17.59 11.25
CA LEU A 107 24.05 18.42 10.34
C LEU A 107 23.52 17.62 9.15
N THR A 108 24.37 16.77 8.54
CA THR A 108 23.96 15.89 7.44
C THR A 108 22.89 14.89 7.90
N PHE A 109 23.02 14.32 9.10
CA PHE A 109 21.98 13.47 9.67
C PHE A 109 20.64 14.20 9.76
N ILE A 110 20.61 15.39 10.36
CA ILE A 110 19.37 16.18 10.53
C ILE A 110 18.72 16.48 9.17
N ILE A 111 19.51 16.91 8.18
CA ILE A 111 19.01 17.25 6.85
C ILE A 111 18.45 15.99 6.15
N VAL A 112 19.22 14.91 6.10
CA VAL A 112 18.83 13.68 5.39
C VAL A 112 17.66 12.99 6.08
N PHE A 113 17.66 12.92 7.41
CA PHE A 113 16.56 12.34 8.18
C PHE A 113 15.28 13.18 8.06
N GLY A 114 15.38 14.51 8.18
CA GLY A 114 14.25 15.42 7.96
C GLY A 114 13.65 15.29 6.56
N ALA A 115 14.50 15.21 5.53
CA ALA A 115 14.07 14.96 4.16
C ALA A 115 13.37 13.59 4.01
N ALA A 116 13.92 12.53 4.62
CA ALA A 116 13.32 11.20 4.63
C ALA A 116 11.92 11.23 5.26
N MET A 117 11.76 11.88 6.42
CA MET A 117 10.49 11.95 7.14
C MET A 117 9.43 12.76 6.40
N SER A 118 9.83 13.88 5.78
CA SER A 118 8.93 14.67 4.94
C SER A 118 8.48 13.91 3.68
N ALA A 119 9.40 13.21 3.02
CA ALA A 119 9.08 12.35 1.88
C ALA A 119 8.16 11.20 2.29
N TYR A 120 8.39 10.58 3.45
CA TYR A 120 7.55 9.52 4.00
C TYR A 120 6.14 10.03 4.29
N GLY A 121 6.00 11.12 5.05
CA GLY A 121 4.70 11.70 5.40
C GLY A 121 3.89 12.11 4.17
N GLY A 122 4.51 12.79 3.22
CA GLY A 122 3.88 13.15 1.95
C GLY A 122 3.50 11.92 1.11
N GLY A 123 4.37 10.92 1.08
CA GLY A 123 4.13 9.65 0.38
C GLY A 123 2.93 8.89 0.94
N VAL A 124 2.89 8.66 2.26
CA VAL A 124 1.78 8.00 2.95
C VAL A 124 0.47 8.77 2.74
N TRP A 125 0.50 10.09 2.83
CA TRP A 125 -0.69 10.92 2.61
C TRP A 125 -1.28 10.75 1.21
N LEU A 126 -0.42 10.80 0.18
CA LEU A 126 -0.82 10.60 -1.21
C LEU A 126 -1.34 9.19 -1.47
N MET A 127 -0.66 8.15 -0.99
CA MET A 127 -1.06 6.75 -1.19
C MET A 127 -2.39 6.40 -0.51
N THR A 128 -2.69 7.05 0.62
CA THR A 128 -3.93 6.80 1.38
C THR A 128 -5.08 7.72 0.95
N THR A 129 -4.90 8.56 -0.06
CA THR A 129 -5.97 9.43 -0.59
C THR A 129 -7.10 8.60 -1.19
N ALA A 130 -8.34 8.89 -0.79
CA ALA A 130 -9.51 8.21 -1.34
C ALA A 130 -9.75 8.63 -2.80
N GLU A 131 -10.23 7.69 -3.62
CA GLU A 131 -10.57 7.95 -5.02
C GLU A 131 -11.87 8.75 -5.13
N HIS A 132 -12.93 8.28 -4.47
CA HIS A 132 -14.21 8.95 -4.39
C HIS A 132 -14.59 9.26 -2.94
N PRO A 133 -15.04 10.50 -2.63
CA PRO A 133 -15.45 10.88 -1.28
C PRO A 133 -16.75 10.19 -0.83
N LYS A 134 -17.53 9.60 -1.75
CA LYS A 134 -18.82 8.96 -1.46
C LYS A 134 -18.75 7.44 -1.27
N GLU A 135 -17.62 6.80 -1.57
CA GLU A 135 -17.44 5.35 -1.41
C GLU A 135 -16.93 4.99 0.00
N GLU A 136 -17.64 5.47 1.02
CA GLU A 136 -17.42 5.13 2.44
C GLU A 136 -17.89 3.69 2.78
N ASN A 137 -17.73 2.73 1.86
CA ASN A 137 -17.95 1.33 2.21
C ASN A 137 -16.91 0.90 3.26
N VAL A 138 -17.42 0.43 4.39
CA VAL A 138 -16.84 0.55 5.74
C VAL A 138 -15.53 -0.20 5.96
N SER A 139 -15.19 -1.20 5.14
CA SER A 139 -14.03 -2.08 5.40
C SER A 139 -12.67 -1.51 4.95
N TRP A 140 -12.61 -0.77 3.84
CA TRP A 140 -11.33 -0.29 3.27
C TRP A 140 -10.81 1.00 3.90
N TYR A 141 -11.65 1.66 4.68
CA TYR A 141 -11.37 2.99 5.19
C TYR A 141 -10.53 2.97 6.48
N ALA A 142 -10.71 1.93 7.32
CA ALA A 142 -9.96 1.78 8.56
C ALA A 142 -8.43 1.65 8.32
N PRO A 143 -7.92 0.80 7.41
CA PRO A 143 -6.49 0.69 7.17
C PRO A 143 -5.84 2.00 6.70
N ARG A 144 -6.52 2.77 5.83
CA ARG A 144 -6.01 4.06 5.33
C ARG A 144 -5.91 5.10 6.44
N ARG A 145 -6.95 5.21 7.29
CA ARG A 145 -6.94 6.11 8.45
C ARG A 145 -5.85 5.71 9.43
N LEU A 146 -5.72 4.42 9.75
CA LEU A 146 -4.68 3.91 10.64
C LEU A 146 -3.28 4.21 10.11
N ALA A 147 -3.02 3.99 8.81
CA ALA A 147 -1.74 4.32 8.19
C ALA A 147 -1.43 5.83 8.27
N ARG A 148 -2.42 6.71 8.08
CA ARG A 148 -2.25 8.16 8.22
C ARG A 148 -1.93 8.56 9.65
N TYR A 149 -2.71 8.07 10.61
CA TYR A 149 -2.49 8.42 12.01
C TYR A 149 -1.14 7.90 12.51
N ALA A 150 -0.77 6.66 12.16
CA ALA A 150 0.54 6.12 12.47
C ALA A 150 1.67 6.95 11.83
N GLY A 151 1.49 7.37 10.56
CA GLY A 151 2.43 8.25 9.88
C GLY A 151 2.57 9.63 10.51
N ILE A 152 1.46 10.24 10.96
CA ILE A 152 1.48 11.53 11.69
C ILE A 152 2.21 11.38 13.02
N VAL A 153 1.91 10.32 13.79
CA VAL A 153 2.59 10.06 15.07
C VAL A 153 4.09 9.86 14.86
N LEU A 154 4.49 9.11 13.83
CA LEU A 154 5.90 8.95 13.46
C LEU A 154 6.55 10.29 13.10
N TRP A 155 5.87 11.12 12.31
CA TRP A 155 6.39 12.40 11.88
C TRP A 155 6.56 13.39 13.04
N LEU A 156 5.58 13.47 13.95
CA LEU A 156 5.65 14.29 15.15
C LEU A 156 6.77 13.83 16.10
N TRP A 157 6.91 12.51 16.28
CA TRP A 157 8.00 11.95 17.06
C TRP A 157 9.37 12.27 16.45
N ALA A 158 9.53 12.12 15.13
CA ALA A 158 10.76 12.46 14.44
C ALA A 158 11.10 13.95 14.52
N ALA A 159 10.10 14.83 14.40
CA ALA A 159 10.27 16.27 14.57
C ALA A 159 10.73 16.63 15.99
N LEU A 160 10.15 15.98 17.02
CA LEU A 160 10.59 16.13 18.40
C LEU A 160 12.07 15.74 18.56
N ILE A 161 12.49 14.60 18.00
CA ILE A 161 13.90 14.16 18.03
C ILE A 161 14.82 15.20 17.37
N ILE A 162 14.44 15.74 16.20
CA ILE A 162 15.22 16.77 15.52
C ILE A 162 15.37 18.02 16.40
N VAL A 163 14.28 18.53 16.98
CA VAL A 163 14.29 19.72 17.85
C VAL A 163 15.21 19.50 19.04
N VAL A 164 15.09 18.35 19.69
CA VAL A 164 15.91 17.98 20.85
C VAL A 164 17.40 17.95 20.50
N ILE A 165 17.76 17.32 19.37
CA ILE A 165 19.15 17.28 18.87
C ILE A 165 19.66 18.70 18.58
N CYS A 166 18.84 19.56 17.96
CA CYS A 166 19.21 20.93 17.63
C CYS A 166 19.48 21.81 18.86
N ILE A 167 18.70 21.64 19.94
CA ILE A 167 18.85 22.43 21.18
C ILE A 167 19.98 21.87 22.06
N ARG A 168 20.57 20.71 21.71
CA ARG A 168 21.62 20.03 22.48
C ARG A 168 21.24 19.81 23.94
N ILE A 169 19.95 19.56 24.19
CA ILE A 169 19.49 19.13 25.51
C ILE A 169 20.06 17.74 25.73
N ASP A 170 20.62 17.50 26.91
CA ASP A 170 21.03 16.15 27.29
C ASP A 170 19.77 15.29 27.40
N VAL A 171 19.55 14.47 26.38
CA VAL A 171 18.29 13.75 26.22
C VAL A 171 18.39 12.49 27.04
N PRO A 172 17.45 12.25 27.96
CA PRO A 172 17.42 10.95 28.60
C PRO A 172 17.08 9.90 27.52
N GLY A 173 17.89 8.83 27.47
CA GLY A 173 17.84 7.83 26.42
C GLY A 173 16.46 7.18 26.20
N TRP A 174 15.58 7.22 27.21
CA TRP A 174 14.20 6.74 27.10
C TRP A 174 13.38 7.46 26.02
N LEU A 175 13.74 8.69 25.60
CA LEU A 175 13.03 9.38 24.53
C LEU A 175 13.14 8.67 23.17
N PHE A 176 14.21 7.89 22.97
CA PHE A 176 14.45 7.12 21.75
C PHE A 176 13.71 5.78 21.71
N VAL A 177 13.25 5.29 22.87
CA VAL A 177 12.59 3.98 23.03
C VAL A 177 11.30 3.81 22.21
N PRO A 178 10.39 4.80 22.12
CA PRO A 178 9.16 4.65 21.34
C PRO A 178 9.40 4.60 19.83
N GLY A 179 10.52 5.11 19.35
CA GLY A 179 10.81 5.29 17.93
C GLY A 179 10.65 4.03 17.09
N PRO A 180 11.35 2.92 17.41
CA PRO A 180 11.24 1.66 16.68
C PRO A 180 9.81 1.09 16.65
N PHE A 181 9.05 1.24 17.74
CA PHE A 181 7.66 0.78 17.82
C PHE A 181 6.76 1.58 16.89
N ILE A 182 6.84 2.92 16.96
CA ILE A 182 6.05 3.84 16.13
C ILE A 182 6.41 3.65 14.65
N ALA A 183 7.70 3.53 14.33
CA ALA A 183 8.17 3.32 12.96
C ALA A 183 7.68 1.97 12.41
N GLY A 184 7.86 0.88 13.18
CA GLY A 184 7.39 -0.46 12.78
C GLY A 184 5.88 -0.52 12.55
N LEU A 185 5.09 0.08 13.45
CA LEU A 185 3.64 0.16 13.30
C LEU A 185 3.24 0.96 12.06
N SER A 186 3.85 2.13 11.85
CA SER A 186 3.53 2.99 10.70
C SER A 186 3.88 2.32 9.37
N ILE A 187 5.05 1.70 9.26
CA ILE A 187 5.48 0.98 8.07
C ILE A 187 4.59 -0.25 7.85
N SER A 188 4.25 -1.00 8.90
CA SER A 188 3.33 -2.14 8.83
C SER A 188 1.98 -1.73 8.22
N MET A 189 1.36 -0.67 8.74
CA MET A 189 0.06 -0.18 8.22
C MET A 189 0.14 0.27 6.76
N LEU A 190 1.26 0.89 6.34
CA LEU A 190 1.49 1.24 4.94
C LEU A 190 1.54 -0.02 4.05
N PHE A 191 2.21 -1.08 4.47
CA PHE A 191 2.23 -2.34 3.73
C PHE A 191 0.88 -3.04 3.69
N GLY A 192 0.05 -2.87 4.73
CA GLY A 192 -1.36 -3.23 4.70
C GLY A 192 -2.09 -2.55 3.54
N VAL A 193 -1.93 -1.22 3.38
CA VAL A 193 -2.51 -0.47 2.24
C VAL A 193 -1.91 -0.95 0.90
N ASN A 194 -0.60 -1.19 0.83
CA ASN A 194 0.06 -1.67 -0.38
C ASN A 194 -0.45 -3.04 -0.83
N SER A 195 -0.78 -3.93 0.12
CA SER A 195 -1.34 -5.24 -0.21
C SER A 195 -2.69 -5.15 -0.92
N VAL A 196 -3.51 -4.17 -0.54
CA VAL A 196 -4.79 -3.87 -1.18
C VAL A 196 -4.55 -3.38 -2.60
N LEU A 197 -3.65 -2.42 -2.76
CA LEU A 197 -3.30 -1.88 -4.07
C LEU A 197 -2.73 -2.96 -5.00
N ALA A 198 -1.88 -3.84 -4.49
CA ALA A 198 -1.31 -4.95 -5.25
C ALA A 198 -2.37 -5.94 -5.75
N ARG A 199 -3.34 -6.31 -4.90
CA ARG A 199 -4.48 -7.15 -5.31
C ARG A 199 -5.32 -6.49 -6.39
N ARG A 200 -5.54 -5.16 -6.31
CA ARG A 200 -6.24 -4.40 -7.37
C ARG A 200 -5.48 -4.33 -8.70
N MET A 201 -4.17 -4.58 -8.70
CA MET A 201 -3.35 -4.73 -9.92
C MET A 201 -3.38 -6.15 -10.50
N LYS A 202 -4.16 -7.09 -9.91
CA LYS A 202 -4.19 -8.52 -10.26
C LYS A 202 -2.84 -9.24 -10.03
N ASP A 203 -2.03 -8.74 -9.08
CA ASP A 203 -0.80 -9.41 -8.66
C ASP A 203 -0.97 -9.96 -7.23
N ASP A 204 -1.55 -11.16 -7.15
CA ASP A 204 -1.82 -11.83 -5.88
C ASP A 204 -0.55 -12.16 -5.12
N ARG A 205 0.55 -12.45 -5.84
CA ARG A 205 1.85 -12.76 -5.24
C ARG A 205 2.43 -11.52 -4.57
N LEU A 206 2.40 -10.37 -5.23
CA LEU A 206 2.81 -9.10 -4.63
C LEU A 206 1.92 -8.74 -3.44
N GLY A 207 0.60 -8.93 -3.56
CA GLY A 207 -0.35 -8.71 -2.48
C GLY A 207 -0.05 -9.57 -1.24
N TYR A 208 0.24 -10.86 -1.43
CA TYR A 208 0.64 -11.76 -0.35
C TYR A 208 1.96 -11.32 0.29
N ASN A 209 2.99 -11.02 -0.53
CA ASN A 209 4.28 -10.57 -0.02
C ASN A 209 4.18 -9.27 0.79
N CYS A 210 3.30 -8.33 0.39
CA CYS A 210 3.05 -7.11 1.16
C CYS A 210 2.41 -7.41 2.53
N ILE A 211 1.50 -8.40 2.63
CA ILE A 211 0.92 -8.82 3.92
C ILE A 211 1.97 -9.48 4.79
N THR A 212 2.82 -10.35 4.23
CA THR A 212 3.93 -10.94 4.96
C THR A 212 4.87 -9.86 5.49
N ALA A 213 5.23 -8.88 4.64
CA ALA A 213 6.06 -7.75 5.04
C ALA A 213 5.41 -6.90 6.14
N MET A 214 4.10 -6.65 6.06
CA MET A 214 3.34 -5.95 7.11
C MET A 214 3.54 -6.61 8.48
N TRP A 215 3.37 -7.94 8.56
CA TRP A 215 3.52 -8.67 9.82
C TRP A 215 4.96 -8.73 10.30
N VAL A 216 5.90 -9.02 9.40
CA VAL A 216 7.34 -9.09 9.74
C VAL A 216 7.83 -7.74 10.27
N LEU A 217 7.52 -6.63 9.60
CA LEU A 217 7.92 -5.29 10.02
C LEU A 217 7.28 -4.87 11.35
N GLY A 218 5.99 -5.19 11.54
CA GLY A 218 5.30 -4.93 12.79
C GLY A 218 5.94 -5.68 13.96
N ALA A 219 6.22 -6.98 13.77
CA ALA A 219 6.90 -7.81 14.76
C ALA A 219 8.33 -7.35 15.04
N SER A 220 9.11 -7.02 14.01
CA SER A 220 10.47 -6.49 14.14
C SER A 220 10.51 -5.15 14.87
N GLY A 221 9.58 -4.24 14.58
CA GLY A 221 9.46 -2.96 15.28
C GLY A 221 9.08 -3.13 16.76
N ALA A 222 8.14 -4.03 17.05
CA ALA A 222 7.78 -4.37 18.42
C ALA A 222 8.95 -4.98 19.20
N ALA A 223 9.65 -5.96 18.61
CA ALA A 223 10.83 -6.58 19.22
C ALA A 223 11.94 -5.55 19.48
N SER A 224 12.20 -4.65 18.51
CA SER A 224 13.19 -3.58 18.66
C SER A 224 12.81 -2.59 19.77
N GLY A 225 11.52 -2.27 19.91
CA GLY A 225 11.02 -1.44 21.00
C GLY A 225 11.23 -2.10 22.38
N VAL A 226 10.93 -3.40 22.51
CA VAL A 226 11.18 -4.15 23.76
C VAL A 226 12.66 -4.17 24.11
N VAL A 227 13.54 -4.43 23.13
CA VAL A 227 14.99 -4.37 23.33
C VAL A 227 15.43 -2.98 23.81
N ALA A 228 14.89 -1.92 23.22
CA ALA A 228 15.19 -0.55 23.64
C ALA A 228 14.73 -0.29 25.09
N ILE A 229 13.51 -0.71 25.47
CA ILE A 229 13.01 -0.58 26.85
C ILE A 229 13.97 -1.26 27.83
N LEU A 230 14.36 -2.51 27.53
CA LEU A 230 15.24 -3.28 28.39
C LEU A 230 16.63 -2.64 28.53
N ALA A 231 17.18 -2.13 27.42
CA ALA A 231 18.50 -1.49 27.40
C ALA A 231 18.54 -0.16 28.17
N TYR A 232 17.44 0.61 28.17
CA TYR A 232 17.40 1.91 28.85
C TYR A 232 16.84 1.86 30.28
N GLY A 233 16.18 0.77 30.67
CA GLY A 233 15.66 0.58 32.02
C GLY A 233 16.72 0.15 33.05
N SER A 234 17.92 -0.19 32.59
CA SER A 234 18.95 -0.82 33.40
C SER A 234 20.06 0.12 33.85
N THR A 235 20.53 -0.02 35.08
CA THR A 235 21.62 0.80 35.65
C THR A 235 22.96 0.07 35.76
N THR A 236 23.05 -1.22 35.42
CA THR A 236 24.30 -1.99 35.57
C THR A 236 25.11 -2.05 34.27
N ILE A 237 26.44 -2.17 34.39
CA ILE A 237 27.36 -2.28 33.24
C ILE A 237 27.05 -3.51 32.38
N PHE A 238 26.65 -4.62 33.00
CA PHE A 238 26.25 -5.83 32.27
C PHE A 238 25.07 -5.56 31.35
N ASP A 239 24.14 -4.71 31.77
CA ASP A 239 22.98 -4.37 30.98
C ASP A 239 23.31 -3.40 29.83
N VAL A 240 24.32 -2.55 29.98
CA VAL A 240 24.84 -1.70 28.88
C VAL A 240 25.42 -2.57 27.76
N VAL A 241 26.23 -3.57 28.13
CA VAL A 241 26.82 -4.52 27.15
C VAL A 241 25.72 -5.37 26.50
N ALA A 242 24.78 -5.88 27.29
CA ALA A 242 23.64 -6.62 26.77
C ALA A 242 22.77 -5.77 25.83
N GLY A 243 22.53 -4.51 26.18
CA GLY A 243 21.79 -3.54 25.35
C GLY A 243 22.51 -3.23 24.04
N PHE A 244 23.83 -3.07 24.06
CA PHE A 244 24.63 -2.90 22.85
C PHE A 244 24.56 -4.12 21.94
N VAL A 245 24.75 -5.33 22.48
CA VAL A 245 24.65 -6.58 21.72
C VAL A 245 23.25 -6.75 21.13
N ALA A 246 22.21 -6.48 21.90
CA ALA A 246 20.83 -6.57 21.44
C ALA A 246 20.50 -5.52 20.35
N CYS A 247 21.08 -4.32 20.43
CA CYS A 247 20.98 -3.29 19.39
C CYS A 247 21.67 -3.74 18.09
N CYS A 248 22.89 -4.26 18.18
CA CYS A 248 23.61 -4.80 17.01
C CYS A 248 22.85 -5.97 16.37
N ALA A 249 22.33 -6.90 17.17
CA ALA A 249 21.53 -8.01 16.70
C ALA A 249 20.24 -7.54 16.02
N SER A 250 19.54 -6.56 16.59
CA SER A 250 18.30 -6.04 16.00
C SER A 250 18.55 -5.35 14.65
N VAL A 251 19.66 -4.61 14.51
CA VAL A 251 20.07 -4.01 13.23
C VAL A 251 20.37 -5.09 12.18
N LEU A 252 21.13 -6.13 12.54
CA LEU A 252 21.46 -7.22 11.63
C LEU A 252 20.23 -8.01 11.17
N ILE A 253 19.28 -8.25 12.07
CA ILE A 253 18.01 -8.93 11.75
C ILE A 253 17.11 -8.03 10.90
N SER A 254 17.13 -6.71 11.15
CA SER A 254 16.27 -5.75 10.44
C SER A 254 16.77 -5.41 9.04
N ALA A 255 18.08 -5.53 8.79
CA ALA A 255 18.67 -5.25 7.48
C ALA A 255 18.06 -6.06 6.31
N PRO A 256 17.93 -7.40 6.37
CA PRO A 256 17.30 -8.16 5.28
C PRO A 256 15.81 -7.83 5.13
N VAL A 257 15.11 -7.57 6.24
CA VAL A 257 13.71 -7.12 6.20
C VAL A 257 13.60 -5.79 5.46
N PHE A 258 14.53 -4.87 5.74
CA PHE A 258 14.59 -3.57 5.10
C PHE A 258 14.93 -3.65 3.60
N LEU A 259 15.83 -4.56 3.20
CA LEU A 259 16.08 -4.81 1.78
C LEU A 259 14.83 -5.38 1.08
N ALA A 260 14.12 -6.31 1.74
CA ALA A 260 12.89 -6.86 1.22
C ALA A 260 11.81 -5.77 1.04
N THR A 261 11.69 -4.81 1.97
CA THR A 261 10.74 -3.70 1.81
C THR A 261 11.08 -2.81 0.63
N ILE A 262 12.35 -2.50 0.40
CA ILE A 262 12.79 -1.75 -0.80
C ILE A 262 12.38 -2.50 -2.07
N VAL A 263 12.66 -3.81 -2.13
CA VAL A 263 12.31 -4.63 -3.30
C VAL A 263 10.81 -4.63 -3.56
N LEU A 264 9.99 -4.84 -2.52
CA LEU A 264 8.52 -4.82 -2.65
C LEU A 264 8.00 -3.45 -3.06
N GLN A 265 8.58 -2.37 -2.51
CA GLN A 265 8.19 -1.01 -2.86
C GLN A 265 8.56 -0.68 -4.32
N VAL A 266 9.71 -1.17 -4.81
CA VAL A 266 10.11 -1.04 -6.23
C VAL A 266 9.13 -1.80 -7.13
N GLN A 267 8.75 -3.03 -6.77
CA GLN A 267 7.78 -3.83 -7.52
C GLN A 267 6.42 -3.14 -7.60
N LEU A 268 5.92 -2.64 -6.46
CA LEU A 268 4.68 -1.88 -6.38
C LEU A 268 4.73 -0.62 -7.26
N THR A 269 5.81 0.16 -7.15
CA THR A 269 5.99 1.40 -7.92
C THR A 269 6.01 1.13 -9.43
N ARG A 270 6.67 0.04 -9.86
CA ARG A 270 6.68 -0.39 -11.26
C ARG A 270 5.29 -0.80 -11.72
N GLY A 271 4.56 -1.59 -10.93
CA GLY A 271 3.17 -1.97 -11.23
C GLY A 271 2.28 -0.74 -11.46
N LEU A 272 2.31 0.21 -10.52
CA LEU A 272 1.57 1.47 -10.62
C LEU A 272 1.94 2.30 -11.86
N HIS A 273 3.23 2.34 -12.22
CA HIS A 273 3.69 3.02 -13.42
C HIS A 273 3.09 2.41 -14.70
N TYR A 274 3.08 1.08 -14.80
CA TYR A 274 2.48 0.38 -15.94
C TYR A 274 0.98 0.63 -16.02
N THR A 275 0.25 0.57 -14.90
CA THR A 275 -1.18 0.88 -14.88
C THR A 275 -1.45 2.33 -15.31
N CYS A 276 -0.65 3.29 -14.84
CA CYS A 276 -0.77 4.69 -15.26
C CYS A 276 -0.57 4.87 -16.77
N LYS A 277 0.39 4.15 -17.36
CA LYS A 277 0.66 4.19 -18.81
C LYS A 277 -0.50 3.59 -19.61
N PHE A 278 -1.08 2.48 -19.13
CA PHE A 278 -2.23 1.85 -19.76
C PHE A 278 -3.48 2.73 -19.72
N ALA A 279 -3.76 3.36 -18.57
CA ALA A 279 -4.87 4.29 -18.42
C ALA A 279 -4.80 5.48 -19.40
N ARG A 280 -3.59 5.93 -19.75
CA ARG A 280 -3.37 7.02 -20.73
C ARG A 280 -3.77 6.61 -22.16
N GLY A 281 -3.67 5.33 -22.51
CA GLY A 281 -4.02 4.82 -23.83
C GLY A 281 -5.52 4.80 -24.12
N ARG A 282 -6.37 4.60 -23.10
CA ARG A 282 -7.84 4.60 -23.27
C ARG A 282 -8.40 6.01 -23.50
N SER A 283 -7.89 7.01 -22.78
CA SER A 283 -8.39 8.39 -22.88
C SER A 283 -8.15 9.07 -24.23
N ALA A 284 -7.39 8.44 -25.14
CA ALA A 284 -7.20 8.96 -26.49
C ALA A 284 -8.25 8.45 -27.49
N VAL A 285 -9.11 7.51 -27.07
CA VAL A 285 -10.09 6.84 -27.93
C VAL A 285 -11.52 7.32 -27.64
N ASP A 286 -11.73 7.99 -26.52
CA ASP A 286 -13.00 8.60 -26.09
C ASP A 286 -12.98 10.12 -26.33
#